data_AF-A0A212LXY0-F1
#
_entry.id   AF-A0A212LXY0-F1
#
_cell.length_a   1.000
_cell.length_b   1.000
_cell.length_c   1.000
_cell.angle_alpha   90.00
_cell.angle_beta   90.00
_cell.angle_gamma   90.00
#
_symmetry.space_group_name_H-M   'P 1'
#
loop_
_entity.id
_entity.type
_entity.pdbx_description
1 polymer ?
#
loop_
_entity_poly.entity_id
_entity_poly.type
_entity_poly.pdbx_seq_one_letter_code
_entity_poly.pdbx_strand_id
1 'polypeptide(L)'
;MKLKEAAAKIETNIHETLSYTEFPFEHWTRIRTNNVIERLNREIRHLTRVVGTFPDGQSALMLVCARLRHVAGTQWGSKKYMNMKPLETTDLESGFSAD
;
A
#
# COMPACT_ATOMS: atom_id res chain seq x y z
N MET A 1 6.00 2.72 30.62
CA MET A 1 5.99 3.33 29.28
C MET A 1 4.64 4.00 29.01
N LYS A 2 4.63 5.15 28.33
CA LYS A 2 3.40 5.93 28.01
C LYS A 2 2.46 5.26 26.99
N LEU A 3 2.91 4.23 26.26
CA LEU A 3 2.14 3.56 25.19
C LEU A 3 2.18 2.03 25.36
N LYS A 4 1.58 1.53 26.45
CA LYS A 4 1.60 0.08 26.76
C LYS A 4 0.88 -0.77 25.70
N GLU A 5 -0.27 -0.30 25.22
CA GLU A 5 -1.09 -1.03 24.24
C GLU A 5 -0.41 -1.12 22.86
N ALA A 6 0.25 -0.03 22.43
CA ALA A 6 0.99 -0.04 21.17
C ALA A 6 2.16 -1.04 21.20
N ALA A 7 2.89 -1.09 22.32
CA ALA A 7 3.97 -2.06 22.50
C ALA A 7 3.45 -3.50 22.46
N ALA A 8 2.38 -3.80 23.20
CA ALA A 8 1.76 -5.13 23.20
C ALA A 8 1.27 -5.55 21.80
N LYS A 9 0.74 -4.61 21.02
CA LYS A 9 0.27 -4.89 19.66
C LYS A 9 1.42 -5.23 18.69
N ILE A 10 2.57 -4.60 18.84
CA ILE A 10 3.77 -4.93 18.05
C ILE A 10 4.32 -6.29 18.49
N GLU A 11 4.40 -6.54 19.79
CA GLU A 11 4.89 -7.81 20.35
C GLU A 11 4.06 -9.01 19.87
N THR A 12 2.73 -8.86 19.83
CA THR A 12 1.81 -9.92 19.37
C THR A 12 1.92 -10.17 17.85
N ASN A 13 2.17 -9.12 17.05
CA ASN A 13 2.15 -9.20 15.58
C ASN A 13 3.55 -9.04 14.96
N ILE A 14 4.60 -9.46 15.67
CA ILE A 14 5.99 -9.23 15.24
C ILE A 14 6.29 -9.93 13.90
N HIS A 15 5.78 -11.14 13.72
CA HIS A 15 5.95 -11.93 12.50
C HIS A 15 5.31 -11.25 11.29
N GLU A 16 4.08 -10.75 11.44
CA GLU A 16 3.36 -10.01 10.39
C GLU A 16 4.05 -8.67 10.08
N THR A 17 4.57 -8.01 11.11
CA THR A 17 5.24 -6.71 10.96
C THR A 17 6.55 -6.84 10.18
N LEU A 18 7.26 -7.97 10.35
CA LEU A 18 8.54 -8.23 9.70
C LEU A 18 8.43 -9.01 8.40
N SER A 19 7.23 -9.42 7.95
CA SER A 19 7.09 -10.20 6.70
C SER A 19 7.69 -9.49 5.47
N TYR A 20 7.79 -8.16 5.48
CA TYR A 20 8.42 -7.42 4.38
C TYR A 20 9.93 -7.68 4.24
N THR A 21 10.61 -8.21 5.26
CA THR A 21 12.06 -8.46 5.21
C THR A 21 12.42 -9.65 4.32
N GLU A 22 11.44 -10.47 3.94
CA GLU A 22 11.61 -11.56 2.98
C GLU A 22 11.81 -11.05 1.54
N PHE A 23 11.51 -9.79 1.27
CA PHE A 23 11.71 -9.15 -0.04
C PHE A 23 13.10 -8.51 -0.16
N PRO A 24 13.58 -8.21 -1.39
CA PRO A 24 14.82 -7.47 -1.59
C PRO A 24 14.84 -6.13 -0.84
N PHE A 25 16.02 -5.75 -0.36
CA PHE A 25 16.22 -4.55 0.47
C PHE A 25 15.71 -3.26 -0.21
N GLU A 26 15.82 -3.18 -1.54
CA GLU A 26 15.34 -2.06 -2.35
C GLU A 26 13.83 -1.86 -2.23
N HIS A 27 13.07 -2.89 -1.86
CA HIS A 27 11.62 -2.85 -1.73
C HIS A 27 11.13 -2.50 -0.32
N TRP A 28 11.96 -2.68 0.71
CA TRP A 28 11.53 -2.54 2.11
C TRP A 28 10.86 -1.21 2.41
N THR A 29 11.43 -0.10 1.95
CA THR A 29 10.88 1.24 2.16
C THR A 29 9.48 1.39 1.54
N ARG A 30 9.23 0.76 0.38
CA ARG A 30 7.95 0.85 -0.32
C ARG A 30 6.88 -0.06 0.27
N ILE A 31 7.27 -1.22 0.83
CA ILE A 31 6.34 -2.16 1.47
C ILE A 31 5.95 -1.69 2.87
N ARG A 32 6.92 -1.24 3.67
CA ARG A 32 6.69 -0.83 5.07
C ARG A 32 5.85 0.45 5.18
N THR A 33 5.83 1.31 4.17
CA THR A 33 5.14 2.60 4.22
C THR A 33 3.76 2.54 3.56
N ASN A 34 2.78 3.18 4.20
CA ASN A 34 1.40 3.30 3.73
C ASN A 34 1.12 4.66 3.06
N ASN A 35 2.16 5.43 2.72
CA ASN A 35 2.08 6.83 2.26
C ASN A 35 1.04 7.04 1.14
N VAL A 36 0.98 6.12 0.18
CA VAL A 36 0.06 6.17 -0.96
C VAL A 36 -1.40 6.04 -0.50
N ILE A 37 -1.66 5.13 0.44
CA ILE A 37 -2.98 4.92 1.03
C ILE A 37 -3.36 6.12 1.92
N GLU A 38 -2.43 6.64 2.72
CA GLU A 38 -2.68 7.82 3.55
C GLU A 38 -3.02 9.05 2.72
N ARG A 39 -2.30 9.26 1.61
CA ARG A 39 -2.60 10.32 0.65
C ARG A 39 -4.01 10.15 0.08
N LEU A 40 -4.34 8.96 -0.40
CA LEU A 40 -5.67 8.67 -0.95
C LEU A 40 -6.78 8.91 0.09
N ASN A 41 -6.60 8.44 1.32
CA ASN A 41 -7.55 8.66 2.40
C ASN A 41 -7.71 10.15 2.74
N ARG A 42 -6.64 10.93 2.66
CA ARG A 42 -6.70 12.39 2.84
C ARG A 42 -7.51 13.06 1.73
N GLU A 43 -7.30 12.65 0.49
CA GLU A 43 -8.05 13.16 -0.67
C GLU A 43 -9.54 12.81 -0.57
N ILE A 44 -9.87 11.57 -0.18
CA ILE A 44 -11.25 11.14 0.06
C ILE A 44 -11.90 11.99 1.15
N ARG A 45 -11.23 12.18 2.30
CA ARG A 45 -11.74 13.04 3.39
C ARG A 45 -11.94 14.49 2.96
N HIS A 46 -11.06 15.01 2.10
CA HIS A 46 -11.22 16.37 1.58
C HIS A 46 -12.45 16.48 0.69
N LEU A 47 -12.64 15.53 -0.24
CA LEU A 47 -13.80 15.49 -1.15
C LEU A 47 -15.12 15.34 -0.41
N THR A 48 -15.19 14.43 0.57
CA THR A 48 -16.43 14.24 1.33
C THR A 48 -16.75 15.43 2.22
N ARG A 49 -15.74 16.14 2.74
CA ARG A 49 -15.94 17.37 3.52
C ARG A 49 -16.54 18.50 2.70
N VAL A 50 -16.19 18.61 1.42
CA VAL A 50 -16.74 19.66 0.53
C VAL A 50 -18.23 19.45 0.27
N VAL A 51 -18.68 18.20 0.15
CA VAL A 51 -20.11 17.89 -0.07
C VAL A 51 -20.95 18.18 1.18
N GLY A 52 -20.36 18.02 2.38
CA GLY A 52 -21.01 18.33 3.66
C GLY A 52 -22.02 17.26 4.09
N THR A 53 -23.13 17.12 3.36
CA THR A 53 -24.20 16.14 3.63
C THR A 53 -24.58 15.39 2.37
N PHE A 54 -24.58 14.06 2.45
CA PHE A 54 -25.02 13.21 1.34
C PHE A 54 -26.51 12.87 1.50
N PRO A 55 -27.26 12.76 0.39
CA PRO A 55 -28.66 12.35 0.41
C PRO A 55 -28.84 10.90 0.89
N ASP A 56 -27.88 10.02 0.59
CA ASP A 56 -27.84 8.63 1.06
C ASP A 56 -26.41 8.06 1.09
N GLY A 57 -26.26 6.86 1.67
CA GLY A 57 -24.97 6.18 1.74
C GLY A 57 -24.42 5.74 0.37
N GLN A 58 -25.29 5.45 -0.60
CA GLN A 58 -24.87 5.06 -1.95
C GLN A 58 -24.25 6.23 -2.72
N SER A 59 -24.78 7.44 -2.58
CA SER A 59 -24.19 8.64 -3.19
C SER A 59 -22.79 8.92 -2.65
N ALA A 60 -22.57 8.73 -1.34
CA ALA A 60 -21.24 8.85 -0.74
C ALA A 60 -20.29 7.78 -1.28
N LEU A 61 -20.73 6.53 -1.37
CA LEU A 61 -19.94 5.43 -1.94
C LEU A 61 -19.59 5.69 -3.40
N MET A 62 -20.54 6.17 -4.21
CA MET A 62 -20.31 6.51 -5.62
C MET A 62 -19.21 7.55 -5.78
N LEU A 63 -19.19 8.61 -4.97
CA LEU A 63 -18.14 9.63 -5.01
C LEU A 63 -16.76 9.03 -4.69
N VAL A 64 -16.67 8.21 -3.64
CA VAL A 64 -15.42 7.54 -3.28
C VAL A 64 -14.96 6.62 -4.41
N CYS A 65 -15.86 5.80 -4.96
CA CYS A 65 -15.57 4.91 -6.08
C CYS A 65 -15.12 5.67 -7.34
N ALA A 66 -15.74 6.81 -7.64
CA ALA A 66 -15.31 7.68 -8.74
C ALA A 66 -13.88 8.19 -8.53
N ARG A 67 -13.53 8.60 -7.30
CA ARG A 67 -12.15 9.01 -6.97
C ARG A 67 -11.17 7.86 -7.10
N LEU A 68 -11.50 6.68 -6.58
CA LEU A 68 -10.66 5.48 -6.68
C LEU A 68 -10.39 5.11 -8.13
N ARG A 69 -11.43 5.10 -8.97
CA ARG A 69 -11.32 4.80 -10.41
C ARG A 69 -10.39 5.80 -11.11
N HIS A 70 -10.51 7.09 -10.80
CA HIS A 70 -9.65 8.12 -11.37
C HIS A 70 -8.17 7.92 -10.99
N VAL A 71 -7.88 7.66 -9.71
CA VAL A 71 -6.51 7.42 -9.24
C VAL A 71 -5.91 6.15 -9.85
N ALA A 72 -6.71 5.08 -9.92
CA ALA A 72 -6.32 3.83 -10.58
C ALA A 72 -5.98 4.03 -12.06
N GLY A 73 -6.83 4.75 -12.81
CA GLY A 73 -6.65 4.97 -14.24
C GLY A 73 -5.55 5.97 -14.63
N THR A 74 -5.03 6.74 -13.67
CA THR A 74 -4.02 7.79 -13.95
C THR A 74 -2.67 7.46 -13.32
N GLN A 75 -2.59 7.59 -12.00
CA GLN A 75 -1.31 7.56 -11.26
C GLN A 75 -0.85 6.15 -10.93
N TRP A 76 -1.78 5.24 -10.62
CA TRP A 76 -1.42 3.90 -10.13
C TRP A 76 -1.30 2.89 -11.26
N GLY A 77 -2.17 2.94 -12.27
CA GLY A 77 -2.19 1.96 -13.36
C GLY A 77 -1.02 2.07 -14.35
N SER A 78 -0.37 3.23 -14.44
CA SER A 78 0.69 3.49 -15.43
C SER A 78 2.11 3.28 -14.90
N LYS A 79 2.29 3.22 -13.57
CA LYS A 79 3.62 3.28 -12.94
C LYS A 79 4.05 1.92 -12.40
N LYS A 80 5.24 1.46 -12.78
CA LYS A 80 5.89 0.29 -12.16
C LYS A 80 6.30 0.65 -10.73
N TYR A 81 5.54 0.19 -9.74
CA TYR A 81 5.74 0.56 -8.34
C TYR A 81 6.92 -0.17 -7.68
N MET A 82 7.29 -1.37 -8.16
CA MET A 82 8.44 -2.14 -7.66
C MET A 82 9.52 -2.31 -8.73
N ASN A 83 10.76 -2.45 -8.28
CA ASN A 83 11.88 -2.77 -9.18
C ASN A 83 11.87 -4.27 -9.45
N MET A 84 11.66 -4.68 -10.70
CA MET A 84 11.60 -6.11 -11.05
C MET A 84 12.94 -6.69 -11.47
N LYS A 85 13.99 -5.87 -11.60
CA LYS A 85 15.33 -6.34 -11.99
C LYS A 85 15.88 -7.48 -11.11
N PRO A 86 15.65 -7.51 -9.77
CA PRO A 86 16.13 -8.62 -8.94
C PRO A 86 15.57 -10.00 -9.33
N LEU A 87 14.41 -10.06 -9.99
CA LEU A 87 13.84 -11.33 -10.48
C LEU A 87 14.66 -11.89 -11.66
N GLU A 88 15.14 -11.01 -12.54
CA GLU A 88 15.96 -11.40 -13.70
C GLU A 88 17.28 -12.05 -13.27
N THR A 89 17.85 -11.62 -12.14
CA THR A 89 19.08 -12.19 -11.57
C THR A 89 18.84 -13.56 -10.93
N THR A 90 17.67 -13.75 -10.30
CA THR A 90 17.30 -15.02 -9.65
C THR A 90 17.05 -16.12 -10.69
N ASP A 91 16.41 -15.76 -11.82
CA ASP A 91 16.17 -16.70 -12.92
C ASP A 91 17.49 -17.16 -13.57
N LEU A 92 18.48 -16.27 -13.68
CA LEU A 92 19.81 -16.61 -14.21
C LEU A 92 20.55 -17.60 -13.29
N GLU A 93 20.54 -17.41 -11.97
CA GLU A 93 21.20 -18.33 -11.02
C GLU A 93 20.53 -19.72 -10.95
N SER A 94 19.21 -19.79 -11.12
CA SER A 94 18.47 -21.05 -11.18
C SER A 94 18.77 -21.89 -12.43
N GLY A 95 19.17 -21.26 -13.53
CA GLY A 95 19.58 -21.93 -14.78
C GLY A 95 20.98 -22.54 -14.75
N PHE A 96 21.85 -22.13 -13.82
CA PHE A 96 23.21 -22.68 -13.64
C PHE A 96 23.26 -23.92 -12.74
N SER A 97 22.12 -24.35 -12.19
CA SER A 97 22.02 -25.47 -11.23
C SER A 97 21.51 -26.78 -11.87
N ALA A 98 21.35 -26.82 -13.19
CA ALA A 98 20.72 -27.94 -13.93
C ALA A 98 21.71 -28.73 -14.81
N ASP A 99 23.01 -28.68 -14.51
CA ASP A 99 24.06 -29.53 -15.09
C ASP A 99 24.78 -30.35 -14.01
#